data_AF-A0A7U2MT38-F1
#
_entry.id   AF-A0A7U2MT38-F1
#
_cell.length_a   1.000
_cell.length_b   1.000
_cell.length_c   1.000
_cell.angle_alpha   90.00
_cell.angle_beta   90.00
_cell.angle_gamma   90.00
#
_symmetry.space_group_name_H-M   'P 1'
#
loop_
_entity.id
_entity.type
_entity.pdbx_description
1 polymer ?
#
loop_
_entity_poly.entity_id
_entity_poly.type
_entity_poly.pdbx_seq_one_letter_code
_entity_poly.pdbx_strand_id
1 'polypeptide(L)'
;MRNDSRILFLAIEVWSERTFLVIEINRRDYDFNTAHKCKTIVPVYVLRQHGESRRWTLVRWPQLDETLMAQIADPHNVNGFDVATPFLENHNSRIFHANPREFHVSKGTT
;
A
#
# COMPACT_ATOMS: atom_id res chain seq x y z
N MET A 1 21.76 3.54 -5.09
CA MET A 1 21.50 3.10 -3.70
C MET A 1 21.47 1.58 -3.69
N ARG A 2 22.23 0.93 -2.81
CA ARG A 2 22.22 -0.53 -2.66
C ARG A 2 20.80 -0.98 -2.29
N ASN A 3 20.32 -2.07 -2.88
CA ASN A 3 19.03 -2.66 -2.54
C ASN A 3 19.13 -3.23 -1.11
N ASP A 4 18.80 -2.43 -0.11
CA ASP A 4 18.77 -2.87 1.29
C ASP A 4 17.51 -3.71 1.48
N SER A 5 17.69 -5.02 1.57
CA SER A 5 16.60 -6.00 1.76
C SER A 5 15.69 -5.73 2.97
N ARG A 6 16.05 -4.78 3.85
CA ARG A 6 15.25 -4.37 5.01
C ARG A 6 14.22 -3.29 4.68
N ILE A 7 14.30 -2.61 3.55
CA ILE A 7 13.36 -1.53 3.21
C ILE A 7 12.62 -1.91 1.94
N LEU A 8 11.31 -2.07 2.04
CA LEU A 8 10.45 -2.42 0.92
C LEU A 8 9.41 -1.32 0.70
N PHE A 9 9.39 -0.76 -0.50
CA PHE A 9 8.37 0.18 -0.94
C PHE A 9 7.20 -0.63 -1.51
N LEU A 10 6.05 -0.59 -0.86
CA LEU A 10 4.89 -1.42 -1.20
C LEU A 10 3.93 -0.72 -2.16
N ALA A 11 3.56 0.52 -1.84
CA ALA A 11 2.56 1.27 -2.60
C ALA A 11 2.85 2.78 -2.54
N ILE A 12 2.48 3.47 -3.61
CA ILE A 12 2.46 4.91 -3.75
C ILE A 12 1.11 5.29 -4.34
N GLU A 13 0.32 6.04 -3.59
CA GLU A 13 -0.96 6.57 -4.06
C GLU A 13 -0.87 8.09 -4.15
N VAL A 14 -1.14 8.61 -5.34
CA VAL A 14 -1.16 10.04 -5.63
C VAL A 14 -2.60 10.50 -5.77
N TRP A 15 -3.00 11.40 -4.88
CA TRP A 15 -4.28 12.10 -4.87
C TRP A 15 -4.04 13.59 -5.16
N SER A 16 -5.10 14.40 -5.29
CA SER A 16 -4.96 15.79 -5.74
C SER A 16 -4.08 16.63 -4.83
N GLU A 17 -4.28 16.49 -3.51
CA GLU A 17 -3.60 17.29 -2.49
C GLU A 17 -2.63 16.46 -1.63
N ARG A 18 -2.52 15.15 -1.88
CA ARG A 18 -1.83 14.22 -0.97
C ARG A 18 -1.15 13.09 -1.72
N THR A 19 0.01 12.70 -1.23
CA THR A 19 0.68 11.48 -1.67
C THR A 19 0.90 10.59 -0.45
N PHE A 20 0.47 9.34 -0.54
CA PHE A 20 0.71 8.33 0.48
C PHE A 20 1.75 7.34 -0.02
N LEU A 21 2.70 7.00 0.84
CA LEU A 21 3.72 5.98 0.58
C LEU A 21 3.65 4.95 1.69
N VAL A 22 3.57 3.68 1.31
CA VAL A 22 3.67 2.57 2.27
C VAL A 22 5.05 1.94 2.15
N ILE A 23 5.77 1.97 3.27
CA ILE A 23 7.13 1.44 3.37
C ILE A 23 7.15 0.42 4.51
N GLU A 24 7.52 -0.82 4.20
CA GLU A 24 7.77 -1.84 5.20
C GLU A 24 9.25 -1.82 5.57
N ILE A 25 9.55 -1.81 6.87
CA ILE A 25 10.91 -1.71 7.41
C ILE A 25 11.22 -3.00 8.20
N ASN A 26 12.41 -3.57 7.98
CA ASN A 26 12.92 -4.82 8.51
C ASN A 26 12.14 -6.09 8.11
N ARG A 27 11.37 -6.06 7.01
CA ARG A 27 10.76 -7.28 6.46
C ARG A 27 11.75 -8.06 5.60
N ARG A 28 12.09 -9.28 6.00
CA ARG A 28 13.12 -10.11 5.31
C ARG A 28 12.54 -11.22 4.44
N ASP A 29 11.29 -11.58 4.68
CA ASP A 29 10.57 -12.74 4.16
C ASP A 29 9.33 -12.32 3.35
N TYR A 30 9.36 -11.12 2.77
CA TYR A 30 8.26 -10.66 1.92
C TYR A 30 8.13 -11.56 0.69
N ASP A 31 6.96 -12.16 0.52
CA ASP A 31 6.61 -12.96 -0.64
C ASP A 31 5.49 -12.29 -1.43
N PHE A 32 5.84 -11.70 -2.57
CA PHE A 32 4.92 -11.01 -3.47
C PHE A 32 3.75 -11.90 -3.95
N ASN A 33 4.00 -13.20 -4.09
CA ASN A 33 3.00 -14.14 -4.58
C ASN A 33 1.90 -14.37 -3.53
N THR A 34 2.21 -14.23 -2.25
CA THR A 34 1.28 -14.53 -1.15
C THR A 34 0.92 -13.30 -0.30
N ALA A 35 1.55 -12.14 -0.51
CA ALA A 35 1.34 -10.92 0.26
C ALA A 35 -0.13 -10.49 0.39
N HIS A 36 -0.92 -10.62 -0.68
CA HIS A 36 -2.38 -10.35 -0.67
C HIS A 36 -3.21 -11.24 0.26
N LYS A 37 -2.65 -12.36 0.74
CA LYS A 37 -3.30 -13.26 1.72
C LYS A 37 -2.85 -12.96 3.15
N CYS A 38 -1.92 -12.04 3.34
CA CYS A 38 -1.38 -11.71 4.65
C CYS A 38 -2.44 -11.01 5.50
N LYS A 39 -2.69 -11.56 6.70
CA LYS A 39 -3.62 -10.98 7.71
C LYS A 39 -2.88 -10.58 8.99
N THR A 40 -1.57 -10.39 8.89
CA THR A 40 -0.74 -10.06 10.04
C THR A 40 -1.09 -8.67 10.53
N ILE A 41 -1.33 -8.53 11.83
CA ILE A 41 -1.48 -7.24 12.48
C ILE A 41 -0.08 -6.67 12.70
N VAL A 42 0.20 -5.49 12.15
CA VAL A 42 1.52 -4.85 12.23
C VAL A 42 1.41 -3.49 12.90
N PRO A 43 2.37 -3.08 13.75
CA PRO A 43 2.33 -1.75 14.34
C PRO A 43 2.60 -0.69 13.26
N VAL A 44 1.60 0.15 12.98
CA VAL A 44 1.70 1.21 11.97
C VAL A 44 2.18 2.51 12.58
N TYR A 45 3.13 3.16 11.90
CA TYR A 45 3.57 4.52 12.20
C TYR A 45 3.36 5.40 10.97
N VAL A 46 2.80 6.59 11.18
CA VAL A 46 2.54 7.56 10.11
C VAL A 46 3.52 8.71 10.26
N LEU A 47 4.33 8.92 9.21
CA LEU A 47 5.12 10.13 9.05
C LEU A 47 4.27 11.15 8.31
N ARG A 48 3.91 12.25 8.97
CA ARG A 48 3.12 13.32 8.35
C ARG A 48 3.72 14.69 8.60
N GLN A 49 3.51 15.58 7.65
CA GLN A 49 3.84 16.98 7.79
C GLN A 49 2.68 17.71 8.47
N HIS A 50 2.97 18.49 9.51
CA HIS A 50 1.95 19.20 10.29
C HIS A 50 1.72 20.62 9.76
N GLY A 51 0.63 20.80 9.00
CA GLY A 51 0.06 22.10 8.62
C GLY A 51 1.07 23.15 8.13
N GLU A 52 0.81 24.41 8.47
CA GLU A 52 1.64 25.56 8.10
C GLU A 52 3.08 25.48 8.63
N SER A 53 3.28 24.80 9.76
CA SER A 53 4.59 24.68 10.40
C SER A 53 5.60 23.88 9.56
N ARG A 54 5.13 23.12 8.56
CA ARG A 54 5.93 22.24 7.70
C ARG A 54 6.81 21.23 8.45
N ARG A 55 6.57 21.02 9.75
CA ARG A 55 7.33 20.08 10.58
C ARG A 55 6.85 18.65 10.35
N TRP A 56 7.80 17.72 10.26
CA TRP A 56 7.53 16.30 10.15
C TRP A 56 7.41 15.68 11.52
N THR A 57 6.39 14.84 11.72
CA THR A 57 6.21 14.07 12.96
C THR A 57 5.94 12.61 12.60
N LEU A 58 6.63 11.70 13.28
CA LEU A 58 6.35 10.27 13.25
C LEU A 58 5.43 9.94 14.42
N VAL A 59 4.24 9.42 14.13
CA VAL A 59 3.21 9.14 15.15
C VAL A 59 2.79 7.68 15.05
N ARG A 60 2.65 7.01 16.20
CA ARG A 60 2.04 5.68 16.28
C ARG A 60 0.57 5.77 15.91
N TRP A 61 0.10 4.88 15.02
CA TRP A 61 -1.27 4.94 14.49
C TRP A 61 -2.01 3.60 14.58
N PRO A 62 -2.47 3.19 15.78
CA PRO A 62 -3.05 1.85 16.00
C PRO A 62 -4.29 1.55 15.17
N GLN A 63 -5.01 2.58 14.71
CA GLN A 63 -6.23 2.44 13.92
C GLN A 63 -5.99 1.73 12.57
N LEU A 64 -4.75 1.65 12.11
CA LEU A 64 -4.38 0.99 10.86
C LEU A 64 -3.69 -0.37 11.07
N ASP A 65 -3.46 -0.81 12.31
CA ASP A 65 -2.70 -2.04 12.54
C ASP A 65 -3.36 -3.28 11.94
N GLU A 66 -4.69 -3.34 12.05
CA GLU A 66 -5.49 -4.46 11.56
C GLU A 66 -5.86 -4.32 10.08
N THR A 67 -5.93 -3.09 9.57
CA THR A 67 -6.48 -2.81 8.24
C THR A 67 -5.41 -2.59 7.18
N LEU A 68 -4.18 -2.19 7.53
CA LEU A 68 -3.15 -1.85 6.55
C LEU A 68 -2.83 -3.03 5.63
N MET A 69 -2.69 -4.25 6.17
CA MET A 69 -2.38 -5.41 5.33
C MET A 69 -3.52 -5.76 4.38
N ALA A 70 -4.78 -5.54 4.77
CA ALA A 70 -5.92 -5.67 3.88
C ALA A 70 -5.90 -4.59 2.77
N GLN A 71 -5.58 -3.35 3.13
CA GLN A 71 -5.40 -2.27 2.14
C GLN A 71 -4.27 -2.55 1.16
N ILE A 72 -3.18 -3.19 1.58
CA ILE A 72 -2.08 -3.61 0.69
C ILE A 72 -2.49 -4.79 -0.19
N ALA A 73 -3.38 -5.67 0.28
CA ALA A 73 -3.89 -6.77 -0.54
C ALA A 73 -4.64 -6.29 -1.78
N ASP A 74 -5.35 -5.16 -1.69
CA ASP A 74 -6.14 -4.61 -2.78
C ASP A 74 -5.27 -4.29 -4.03
N PRO A 75 -4.19 -3.48 -3.95
CA PRO A 75 -3.27 -3.25 -5.06
C PRO A 75 -2.67 -4.54 -5.67
N HIS A 76 -2.35 -5.55 -4.85
CA HIS A 76 -1.92 -6.84 -5.37
C HIS A 76 -3.01 -7.51 -6.21
N ASN A 77 -4.24 -7.53 -5.70
CA ASN A 77 -5.37 -8.20 -6.33
C ASN A 77 -5.77 -7.52 -7.63
N VAL A 78 -5.80 -6.18 -7.68
CA VAL A 78 -6.19 -5.46 -8.89
C VAL A 78 -5.07 -5.46 -9.94
N ASN A 79 -3.80 -5.31 -9.55
CA ASN A 79 -2.70 -5.18 -10.53
C ASN A 79 -2.14 -6.52 -11.05
N GLY A 80 -2.40 -7.64 -10.38
CA GLY A 80 -2.01 -8.96 -10.90
C GLY A 80 -0.66 -9.49 -10.43
N PHE A 81 -0.16 -10.51 -11.14
CA PHE A 81 1.14 -11.13 -10.88
C PHE A 81 2.28 -10.55 -11.73
N ASP A 82 1.97 -9.90 -12.85
CA ASP A 82 2.96 -9.44 -13.84
C ASP A 82 3.52 -8.04 -13.54
N VAL A 83 3.39 -7.59 -12.29
CA VAL A 83 3.82 -6.25 -11.84
C VAL A 83 4.77 -6.38 -10.65
N ALA A 84 5.42 -5.27 -10.29
CA ALA A 84 6.32 -5.19 -9.15
C ALA A 84 5.93 -4.06 -8.20
N THR A 85 6.32 -4.18 -6.94
CA THR A 85 6.21 -3.10 -5.97
C THR A 85 7.30 -2.03 -6.17
N PRO A 86 7.05 -0.75 -5.87
CA PRO A 86 5.80 -0.24 -5.33
C PRO A 86 4.68 -0.19 -6.38
N PHE A 87 3.46 -0.54 -5.98
CA PHE A 87 2.28 -0.24 -6.80
C PHE A 87 2.12 1.28 -6.89
N LEU A 88 2.05 1.82 -8.10
CA LEU A 88 1.86 3.25 -8.31
C LEU A 88 0.47 3.50 -8.86
N GLU A 89 -0.37 4.18 -8.08
CA GLU A 89 -1.71 4.56 -8.49
C GLU A 89 -1.87 6.08 -8.43
N ASN A 90 -2.25 6.67 -9.56
CA ASN A 90 -2.55 8.09 -9.65
C ASN A 90 -4.06 8.30 -9.78
N HIS A 91 -4.70 8.61 -8.65
CA HIS A 91 -6.13 8.83 -8.53
C HIS A 91 -6.60 10.15 -9.14
N ASN A 92 -5.66 11.00 -9.62
CA ASN A 92 -5.99 12.18 -10.43
C ASN A 92 -6.18 11.84 -11.92
N SER A 93 -6.08 10.57 -12.30
CA SER A 93 -6.23 10.07 -13.66
C SER A 93 -7.08 8.81 -13.68
N ARG A 94 -7.51 8.38 -14.87
CA ARG A 94 -8.24 7.12 -15.01
C ARG A 94 -7.27 5.95 -14.79
N ILE A 95 -7.53 5.15 -13.75
CA ILE A 95 -6.77 3.94 -13.44
C ILE A 95 -7.36 2.78 -14.25
N PHE A 96 -6.49 1.93 -14.80
CA PHE A 96 -6.88 0.72 -15.54
C PHE A 96 -6.02 -0.45 -15.09
N HIS A 97 -6.66 -1.55 -14.70
CA HIS A 97 -5.99 -2.77 -14.29
C HIS A 97 -6.24 -3.86 -15.32
N ALA A 98 -5.19 -4.24 -16.05
CA ALA A 98 -5.30 -5.13 -17.20
C ALA A 98 -5.42 -6.61 -16.82
N ASN A 99 -4.92 -7.01 -15.64
CA ASN A 99 -4.77 -8.42 -15.27
C ASN A 99 -4.98 -8.66 -13.76
N PRO A 100 -6.19 -8.49 -13.20
CA PRO A 100 -6.43 -8.71 -11.77
C PRO A 100 -6.26 -10.20 -11.39
N ARG A 101 -5.72 -10.46 -10.18
CA ARG A 101 -5.60 -11.81 -9.60
C ARG A 101 -6.97 -12.40 -9.27
N GLU A 102 -7.86 -11.57 -8.74
CA GLU A 102 -9.23 -11.92 -8.40
C GLU A 102 -10.18 -10.89 -8.99
N PHE A 103 -11.17 -11.33 -9.77
CA PHE A 103 -12.26 -10.47 -10.19
C PHE A 103 -13.24 -10.32 -9.03
N HIS A 104 -13.25 -9.16 -8.37
CA HIS A 104 -14.38 -8.79 -7.52
C HIS A 104 -15.61 -8.61 -8.39
N VAL A 105 -16.48 -9.62 -8.42
CA VAL A 105 -17.83 -9.47 -8.96
C VAL A 105 -18.55 -8.51 -8.01
N SER A 106 -18.80 -7.29 -8.45
CA SER A 106 -19.73 -6.40 -7.76
C SER A 106 -21.07 -7.13 -7.67
N LYS A 107 -21.57 -7.36 -6.45
CA LYS A 107 -22.94 -7.81 -6.25
C LYS A 107 -23.85 -6.71 -6.79
N GLY A 108 -24.36 -6.90 -8.00
CA GLY A 108 -25.44 -6.09 -8.54
C GLY A 108 -26.64 -6.22 -7.61
N THR A 109 -27.06 -5.11 -7.00
CA THR A 109 -28.33 -5.01 -6.30
C THR A 109 -29.43 -5.30 -7.32
N THR A 110 -30.15 -6.39 -7.11
CA THR A 110 -31.37 -6.75 -7.85
C THR A 110 -32.57 -6.04 -7.23
#